data_AF-A0AAV6KPE0-F1
#
_entry.id   AF-A0AAV6KPE0-F1
#
_cell.length_a   1.000
_cell.length_b   1.000
_cell.length_c   1.000
_cell.angle_alpha   90.00
_cell.angle_beta   90.00
_cell.angle_gamma   90.00
#
_symmetry.space_group_name_H-M   'P 1'
#
loop_
_entity.id
_entity.type
_entity.pdbx_description
1 polymer ?
#
loop_
_entity_poly.entity_id
_entity_poly.type
_entity_poly.pdbx_seq_one_letter_code
_entity_poly.pdbx_strand_id
1 'polypeptide(L)'
;MAEPKNVPLPPPSTTIGGVGGFRLEGYDPEPKKRKAAGNSPLEKAMNMGARETSHSHIAHMFYSAGLPFHLARNLYFIATFQFTAQNNILGNVPPGYNLLRTTLLQKERAHIALLLEPIKKHGMRRA
;
A
#
# COMPACT_ATOMS: atom_id res chain seq x y z
N MET A 1 1.26 -37.90 -62.57
CA MET A 1 1.72 -36.79 -61.70
C MET A 1 1.33 -37.19 -60.28
N ALA A 2 2.30 -37.54 -59.44
CA ALA A 2 2.06 -38.07 -58.10
C ALA A 2 2.20 -36.94 -57.05
N GLU A 3 1.26 -36.84 -56.11
CA GLU A 3 1.30 -35.88 -55.00
C GLU A 3 2.47 -36.15 -54.03
N PRO A 4 3.03 -35.11 -53.39
CA PRO A 4 4.09 -35.31 -52.41
C PRO A 4 3.52 -35.78 -51.06
N LYS A 5 4.15 -36.80 -50.48
CA LYS A 5 3.83 -37.29 -49.13
C LYS A 5 4.32 -36.30 -48.08
N ASN A 6 3.42 -35.85 -47.21
CA ASN A 6 3.72 -34.95 -46.10
C ASN A 6 4.35 -35.74 -44.94
N VAL A 7 5.58 -35.38 -44.54
CA VAL A 7 6.31 -36.04 -43.44
C VAL A 7 6.52 -35.02 -42.31
N PRO A 8 6.15 -35.33 -41.06
CA PRO A 8 6.31 -34.37 -39.97
C PRO A 8 7.79 -34.21 -39.58
N LEU A 9 8.20 -32.97 -39.32
CA LEU A 9 9.52 -32.67 -38.79
C LEU A 9 9.57 -32.95 -37.28
N PRO A 10 10.72 -33.41 -36.74
CA PRO A 10 10.89 -33.62 -35.31
C PRO A 10 10.89 -32.30 -34.53
N PRO A 11 10.46 -32.30 -33.25
CA PRO A 11 10.46 -31.11 -32.42
C PRO A 11 11.89 -30.66 -32.05
N PRO A 12 12.13 -29.34 -31.87
CA PRO A 12 13.46 -28.82 -31.55
C PRO A 12 13.87 -29.19 -30.11
N SER A 13 15.10 -29.67 -29.96
CA SER A 13 15.75 -29.85 -28.66
C SER A 13 16.25 -28.50 -28.12
N THR A 14 15.76 -28.11 -26.95
CA THR A 14 16.47 -27.17 -26.06
C THR A 14 16.86 -27.93 -24.79
N THR A 15 18.14 -28.25 -24.71
CA THR A 15 18.84 -28.80 -23.55
C THR A 15 18.95 -27.74 -22.46
N ILE A 16 18.85 -28.13 -21.18
CA ILE A 16 19.90 -27.95 -20.14
C ILE A 16 19.31 -28.23 -18.75
N GLY A 17 19.86 -29.24 -18.09
CA GLY A 17 20.14 -29.23 -16.65
C GLY A 17 19.24 -30.08 -15.75
N GLY A 18 19.79 -31.20 -15.23
CA GLY A 18 19.34 -31.73 -13.93
C GLY A 18 19.18 -33.25 -13.84
N VAL A 19 20.30 -33.91 -13.55
CA VAL A 19 20.50 -35.21 -12.88
C VAL A 19 19.26 -35.86 -12.23
N GLY A 20 19.03 -37.15 -12.54
CA GLY A 20 18.29 -38.06 -11.65
C GLY A 20 17.12 -38.80 -12.32
N GLY A 21 17.38 -39.99 -12.84
CA GLY A 21 16.32 -40.88 -13.31
C GLY A 21 15.50 -41.43 -12.15
N PHE A 22 14.17 -41.41 -12.27
CA PHE A 22 13.24 -42.39 -11.70
C PHE A 22 11.97 -42.37 -12.54
N ARG A 23 11.68 -43.49 -13.21
CA ARG A 23 10.42 -43.74 -13.91
C ARG A 23 9.44 -44.28 -12.86
N LEU A 24 8.46 -43.46 -12.46
CA LEU A 24 7.32 -43.92 -11.65
C LEU A 24 6.11 -44.01 -12.57
N GLU A 25 5.75 -45.24 -12.94
CA GLU A 25 4.43 -45.56 -13.48
C GLU A 25 3.36 -45.29 -12.41
N GLY A 26 2.21 -44.74 -12.83
CA GLY A 26 0.98 -44.77 -12.05
C GLY A 26 0.83 -43.64 -11.02
N TYR A 27 0.58 -42.42 -11.50
CA TYR A 27 -0.18 -41.44 -10.72
C TYR A 27 -1.04 -40.64 -11.68
N ASP A 28 -2.32 -41.01 -11.77
CA ASP A 28 -3.36 -40.16 -12.35
C ASP A 28 -3.41 -38.87 -11.52
N PRO A 29 -3.03 -37.69 -12.06
CA PRO A 29 -3.24 -36.46 -11.35
C PRO A 29 -4.72 -36.12 -11.48
N GLU A 30 -5.53 -36.68 -10.59
CA GLU A 30 -6.81 -36.10 -10.21
C GLU A 30 -6.61 -34.59 -10.08
N PRO A 31 -7.44 -33.74 -10.70
CA PRO A 31 -7.19 -32.31 -10.75
C PRO A 31 -7.28 -31.76 -9.32
N LYS A 32 -6.13 -31.68 -8.66
CA LYS A 32 -5.93 -30.88 -7.46
C LYS A 32 -6.42 -29.50 -7.82
N LYS A 33 -7.63 -29.19 -7.36
CA LYS A 33 -8.22 -27.87 -7.34
C LYS A 33 -7.28 -26.98 -6.54
N ARG A 34 -6.21 -26.48 -7.17
CA ARG A 34 -5.56 -25.24 -6.78
C ARG A 34 -6.51 -24.12 -7.18
N LYS A 35 -7.63 -24.02 -6.47
CA LYS A 35 -8.45 -22.81 -6.51
C LYS A 35 -7.99 -21.91 -5.37
N ALA A 36 -7.26 -20.88 -5.79
CA ALA A 36 -7.05 -19.60 -5.13
C ALA A 36 -6.18 -19.59 -3.86
N ALA A 37 -4.87 -19.60 -4.06
CA ALA A 37 -4.06 -18.61 -3.34
C ALA A 37 -4.60 -17.22 -3.74
N GLY A 38 -5.15 -16.46 -2.78
CA GLY A 38 -5.74 -15.14 -3.05
C GLY A 38 -7.22 -14.98 -2.69
N ASN A 39 -7.81 -15.89 -1.90
CA ASN A 39 -9.18 -15.71 -1.41
C ASN A 39 -9.44 -16.39 -0.06
N SER A 40 -8.42 -16.61 0.77
CA SER A 40 -8.63 -17.24 2.07
C SER A 40 -9.47 -16.31 2.98
N PRO A 41 -10.33 -16.86 3.85
CA PRO A 41 -11.08 -16.06 4.83
C PRO A 41 -10.18 -15.17 5.69
N LEU A 42 -8.94 -15.60 5.93
CA LEU A 42 -7.92 -14.84 6.64
C LEU A 42 -7.46 -13.60 5.86
N GLU A 43 -7.17 -13.75 4.57
CA GLU A 43 -6.80 -12.62 3.69
C GLU A 43 -7.92 -11.58 3.59
N LYS A 44 -9.18 -12.06 3.55
CA LYS A 44 -10.37 -11.20 3.61
C LYS A 44 -10.54 -10.52 4.97
N ALA A 45 -10.31 -11.24 6.07
CA ALA A 45 -10.40 -10.70 7.42
C ALA A 45 -9.33 -9.62 7.69
N MET A 46 -8.16 -9.72 7.07
CA MET A 46 -7.08 -8.72 7.18
C MET A 46 -7.18 -7.57 6.16
N ASN A 47 -8.23 -7.57 5.32
CA ASN A 47 -8.48 -6.61 4.25
C ASN A 47 -7.22 -6.19 3.49
N MET A 48 -6.42 -7.18 3.06
CA MET A 48 -5.09 -6.92 2.49
C MET A 48 -5.16 -6.02 1.24
N GLY A 49 -6.18 -6.22 0.39
CA GLY A 49 -6.37 -5.41 -0.82
C GLY A 49 -6.65 -3.92 -0.52
N ALA A 50 -7.44 -3.60 0.52
CA ALA A 50 -7.63 -2.21 0.92
C ALA A 50 -6.35 -1.60 1.51
N ARG A 51 -5.54 -2.40 2.21
CA ARG A 51 -4.24 -1.96 2.73
C ARG A 51 -3.25 -1.64 1.61
N GLU A 52 -3.16 -2.50 0.60
CA GLU A 52 -2.34 -2.25 -0.60
C GLU A 52 -2.81 -1.00 -1.35
N THR A 53 -4.12 -0.84 -1.52
CA THR A 53 -4.71 0.36 -2.15
C THR A 53 -4.37 1.62 -1.36
N SER A 54 -4.45 1.57 -0.03
CA SER A 54 -4.10 2.70 0.85
C SER A 54 -2.61 3.06 0.71
N HIS A 55 -1.71 2.08 0.76
CA HIS A 55 -0.27 2.30 0.55
C HIS A 55 0.02 2.90 -0.84
N SER A 56 -0.66 2.44 -1.88
CA SER A 56 -0.53 2.98 -3.23
C SER A 56 -0.94 4.46 -3.29
N HIS A 57 -2.07 4.84 -2.69
CA HIS A 57 -2.50 6.24 -2.61
C HIS A 57 -1.49 7.11 -1.85
N ILE A 58 -0.97 6.61 -0.73
CA ILE A 58 0.06 7.31 0.03
C ILE A 58 1.31 7.51 -0.84
N ALA A 59 1.79 6.46 -1.50
CA ALA A 59 2.94 6.54 -2.40
C ALA A 59 2.72 7.55 -3.54
N HIS A 60 1.54 7.54 -4.17
CA HIS A 60 1.17 8.52 -5.19
C HIS A 60 1.22 9.95 -4.63
N MET A 61 0.78 10.18 -3.40
CA MET A 61 0.87 11.49 -2.75
C MET A 61 2.32 11.96 -2.59
N PHE A 62 3.22 11.07 -2.17
CA PHE A 62 4.65 11.38 -2.05
C PHE A 62 5.29 11.71 -3.41
N TYR A 63 5.08 10.87 -4.42
CA TYR A 63 5.75 11.04 -5.71
C TYR A 63 5.16 12.17 -6.56
N SER A 64 3.84 12.36 -6.54
CA SER A 64 3.19 13.41 -7.34
C SER A 64 3.36 14.81 -6.75
N ALA A 65 3.33 14.95 -5.43
CA ALA A 65 3.46 16.25 -4.76
C ALA A 65 4.91 16.56 -4.31
N GLY A 66 5.86 15.65 -4.54
CA GLY A 66 7.25 15.83 -4.14
C GLY A 66 7.44 15.92 -2.63
N LEU A 67 6.65 15.17 -1.85
CA LEU A 67 6.75 15.21 -0.39
C LEU A 67 8.04 14.53 0.07
N PRO A 68 8.72 15.08 1.08
CA PRO A 68 9.96 14.48 1.57
C PRO A 68 9.67 13.24 2.43
N PHE A 69 10.45 12.17 2.26
CA PHE A 69 10.19 10.89 2.94
C PHE A 69 10.24 10.95 4.48
N HIS A 70 10.93 11.94 5.07
CA HIS A 70 10.91 12.12 6.52
C HIS A 70 9.51 12.44 7.07
N LEU A 71 8.59 12.96 6.23
CA LEU A 71 7.19 13.19 6.59
C LEU A 71 6.48 11.90 7.02
N ALA A 72 6.85 10.74 6.46
CA ALA A 72 6.27 9.45 6.83
C ALA A 72 6.53 9.09 8.31
N ARG A 73 7.54 9.70 8.94
CA ARG A 73 7.87 9.52 10.37
C ARG A 73 7.26 10.60 11.27
N ASN A 74 6.59 11.60 10.69
CA ASN A 74 5.95 12.65 11.47
C ASN A 74 4.74 12.08 12.24
N LEU A 75 4.68 12.32 13.55
CA LEU A 75 3.60 11.80 14.40
C LEU A 75 2.21 12.27 13.94
N TYR A 76 2.08 13.50 13.44
CA TYR A 76 0.81 14.01 12.92
C TYR A 76 0.40 13.34 11.61
N PHE A 77 1.36 12.99 10.76
CA PHE A 77 1.09 12.21 9.54
C PHE A 77 0.51 10.84 9.92
N ILE A 78 1.19 10.09 10.80
CA ILE A 78 0.74 8.78 11.28
C ILE A 78 -0.63 8.89 11.98
N ALA A 79 -0.78 9.87 12.87
CA ALA A 79 -2.01 10.09 13.63
C ALA A 79 -3.21 10.39 12.72
N THR A 80 -3.01 11.11 11.61
CA THR A 80 -4.10 11.44 10.67
C THR A 80 -4.71 10.16 10.06
N PHE A 81 -3.88 9.25 9.57
CA PHE A 81 -4.37 7.99 8.99
C PHE A 81 -4.93 7.05 10.06
N GLN A 82 -4.30 6.99 11.23
CA GLN A 82 -4.78 6.18 12.36
C GLN A 82 -6.16 6.66 12.83
N PHE A 83 -6.33 7.97 13.03
CA PHE A 83 -7.58 8.59 13.44
C PHE A 83 -8.68 8.35 12.40
N THR A 84 -8.36 8.51 11.11
CA THR A 84 -9.33 8.30 10.02
C THR A 84 -9.77 6.83 9.94
N ALA A 85 -8.84 5.89 10.08
CA ALA A 85 -9.14 4.45 10.08
C ALA A 85 -9.97 4.01 11.28
N GLN A 86 -9.73 4.58 12.47
CA GLN A 86 -10.43 4.22 13.70
C GLN A 86 -11.84 4.78 13.78
N ASN A 87 -12.05 6.03 13.34
CA ASN A 87 -13.31 6.73 13.55
C ASN A 87 -14.32 6.55 12.40
N ASN A 88 -13.93 5.87 11.31
CA ASN A 88 -14.75 5.62 10.12
C ASN A 88 -15.62 6.83 9.72
N ILE A 89 -14.98 8.00 9.59
CA ILE A 89 -15.69 9.25 9.34
C ILE A 89 -16.15 9.25 7.88
N LEU A 90 -17.40 8.85 7.68
CA LEU A 90 -17.98 8.70 6.35
C LEU A 90 -18.06 10.06 5.65
N GLY A 91 -17.50 10.15 4.45
CA GLY A 91 -17.43 11.41 3.69
C GLY A 91 -16.38 12.40 4.19
N ASN A 92 -15.43 11.98 5.05
CA ASN A 92 -14.32 12.85 5.42
C ASN A 92 -13.40 13.10 4.22
N VAL A 93 -13.34 14.36 3.79
CA VAL A 93 -12.46 14.81 2.72
C VAL A 93 -11.32 15.62 3.36
N PRO A 94 -10.05 15.36 3.02
CA PRO A 94 -8.94 16.17 3.49
C PRO A 94 -9.20 17.67 3.24
N PRO A 95 -8.75 18.56 4.15
CA PRO A 95 -8.99 19.98 4.03
C PRO A 95 -8.37 20.55 2.75
N GLY A 96 -9.14 21.38 2.04
CA GLY A 96 -8.68 22.04 0.82
C GLY A 96 -7.65 23.14 1.06
N TYR A 97 -7.00 23.57 -0.02
CA TYR A 97 -5.91 24.57 -0.02
C TYR A 97 -6.25 25.86 0.76
N ASN A 98 -7.40 26.49 0.47
CA ASN A 98 -7.79 27.73 1.11
C ASN A 98 -8.04 27.54 2.61
N LEU A 99 -8.67 26.43 2.98
CA LEU A 99 -8.95 26.11 4.39
C LEU A 99 -7.65 25.91 5.19
N LEU A 100 -6.65 25.27 4.58
CA LEU A 100 -5.32 25.10 5.15
C LEU A 100 -4.61 26.45 5.34
N ARG A 101 -4.56 27.28 4.29
CA ARG A 101 -3.79 28.53 4.29
C ARG A 101 -4.36 29.59 5.22
N THR A 102 -5.67 29.62 5.43
CA THR A 102 -6.31 30.67 6.23
C THR A 102 -6.79 30.13 7.58
N THR A 103 -7.91 29.41 7.60
CA THR A 103 -8.62 29.08 8.83
C THR A 103 -7.83 28.14 9.73
N LEU A 104 -7.26 27.06 9.17
CA LEU A 104 -6.50 26.10 9.97
C LEU A 104 -5.17 26.69 10.46
N LEU A 105 -4.52 27.52 9.63
CA LEU A 105 -3.33 28.27 10.05
C LEU A 105 -3.65 29.23 11.21
N GLN A 106 -4.78 29.95 11.15
CA GLN A 106 -5.21 30.84 12.24
C GLN A 106 -5.47 30.07 13.54
N LYS A 107 -6.15 28.92 13.45
CA LYS A 107 -6.40 28.04 14.60
C LYS A 107 -5.10 27.55 15.23
N GLU A 108 -4.14 27.12 14.41
CA GLU A 108 -2.84 26.64 14.89
C GLU A 108 -2.05 27.76 15.59
N ARG A 109 -2.02 28.97 15.01
CA ARG A 109 -1.37 30.13 15.64
C ARG A 109 -2.01 30.49 16.99
N ALA A 110 -3.33 30.43 17.08
CA ALA A 110 -4.05 30.69 18.34
C ALA A 110 -3.75 29.60 19.39
N HIS A 111 -3.73 28.32 18.97
CA HIS A 111 -3.40 27.21 19.85
C HIS A 111 -1.97 27.32 20.41
N ILE A 112 -0.98 27.62 19.56
CA ILE A 112 0.40 27.88 19.98
C ILE A 112 0.47 29.07 20.93
N ALA A 113 -0.25 30.17 20.64
CA ALA A 113 -0.26 31.33 21.53
C ALA A 113 -0.74 30.97 22.94
N LEU A 114 -1.82 30.18 23.05
CA LEU A 114 -2.34 29.69 24.34
C LEU A 114 -1.32 28.82 25.08
N LEU A 115 -0.62 27.92 24.38
CA LEU A 115 0.43 27.07 24.99
C LEU A 115 1.61 27.90 25.51
N LEU A 116 1.90 29.05 24.91
CA LEU A 116 3.00 29.93 25.30
C LEU A 116 2.64 30.92 26.43
N GLU A 117 1.36 31.19 26.68
CA GLU A 117 0.91 32.13 27.72
C GLU A 117 1.52 31.85 29.11
N PRO A 118 1.57 30.60 29.61
CA PRO A 118 2.18 30.30 30.90
C PRO A 118 3.66 30.69 30.98
N ILE A 119 4.41 30.48 29.88
CA ILE A 119 5.84 30.80 29.80
C ILE A 119 6.04 32.31 29.82
N LYS A 120 5.25 33.06 29.03
CA LYS A 120 5.30 34.53 29.02
C LYS A 120 4.97 35.12 30.39
N LYS A 121 3.89 34.62 31.03
CA LYS A 121 3.47 35.06 32.37
C LYS A 121 4.52 34.73 33.44
N HIS A 122 5.27 33.65 33.27
CA HIS A 122 6.36 33.32 34.18
C HIS A 122 7.61 34.18 33.95
N GLY A 123 7.97 34.48 32.70
CA GLY A 123 9.08 35.37 32.37
C GLY A 123 8.85 36.83 32.79
N MET A 124 7.63 37.36 32.59
CA MET A 124 7.27 38.74 32.98
C MET A 124 7.22 38.97 34.49
N ARG A 125 7.12 37.93 35.32
CA ARG A 125 7.15 38.08 36.79
C ARG A 125 8.57 38.25 37.36
N ARG A 126 9.61 38.12 36.53
CA ARG A 126 11.01 38.22 36.95
C ARG A 126 11.73 39.47 36.39
N ALA A 127 11.03 40.31 35.65
CA ALA A 127 11.52 41.61 35.15
C ALA A 127 10.95 42.73 36.02
#